data_AF-A0A386PVS8-F1
#
_entry.id   AF-A0A386PVS8-F1
#
_cell.length_a   1.000
_cell.length_b   1.000
_cell.length_c   1.000
_cell.angle_alpha   90.00
_cell.angle_beta   90.00
_cell.angle_gamma   90.00
#
_symmetry.space_group_name_H-M   'P 1'
#
loop_
_entity.id
_entity.type
_entity.pdbx_description
1 polymer ?
#
loop_
_entity_poly.entity_id
_entity_poly.type
_entity_poly.pdbx_seq_one_letter_code
_entity_poly.pdbx_strand_id
1 'polypeptide(L)' 'MINDEKKLLNYMSKFYKIPTAKLTQKYTMTQLEDAYNEIHYKTRYEKHLDKDETLPNEYVMKEFSPL' A
#
# COMPACT_ATOMS: atom_id res chain seq x y z
N MET A 1 12.45 6.47 11.89
CA MET A 1 11.29 6.48 12.80
C MET A 1 10.42 7.72 12.62
N ILE A 2 10.64 8.88 13.24
CA ILE A 2 9.75 10.08 13.06
C ILE A 2 9.62 10.55 11.59
N ASN A 3 10.67 10.38 10.79
CA ASN A 3 10.68 10.84 9.40
C ASN A 3 9.87 9.93 8.47
N ASP A 4 9.70 8.66 8.83
CA ASP A 4 9.00 7.67 8.02
C ASP A 4 7.49 7.75 8.26
N GLU A 5 7.07 7.94 9.52
CA GLU A 5 5.67 8.18 9.89
C GLU A 5 5.11 9.46 9.26
N LYS A 6 5.88 10.56 9.26
CA LYS A 6 5.46 11.81 8.61
C LYS A 6 5.32 11.66 7.10
N LYS A 7 6.19 10.87 6.46
CA LYS A 7 6.11 10.57 5.03
C LYS A 7 4.88 9.71 4.73
N LEU A 8 4.64 8.67 5.54
CA LEU A 8 3.46 7.82 5.44
C LEU A 8 2.17 8.64 5.57
N LEU A 9 2.06 9.47 6.60
CA LEU A 9 0.90 10.35 6.80
C LEU A 9 0.69 11.30 5.63
N ASN A 10 1.76 11.92 5.13
CA ASN A 10 1.66 12.83 3.99
C ASN A 10 1.23 12.10 2.71
N TYR A 11 1.75 10.88 2.48
CA TYR A 11 1.34 10.04 1.37
C TYR A 11 -0.15 9.68 1.47
N MET A 12 -0.58 9.16 2.62
CA MET A 12 -1.97 8.75 2.86
C MET A 12 -2.93 9.94 2.83
N SER A 13 -2.49 11.11 3.29
CA SER A 13 -3.26 12.35 3.21
C SER A 13 -3.56 12.74 1.76
N LYS A 14 -2.57 12.62 0.88
CA LYS A 14 -2.72 12.88 -0.55
C LYS A 14 -3.58 11.81 -1.23
N PHE A 15 -3.36 10.54 -0.89
CA PHE A 15 -4.09 9.40 -1.46
C PHE A 15 -5.59 9.49 -1.15
N TYR A 16 -5.95 9.66 0.12
CA TYR A 16 -7.36 9.76 0.53
C TYR A 16 -7.95 11.17 0.38
N LYS A 17 -7.14 12.18 0.02
CA LYS A 17 -7.52 13.61 -0.01
C LYS A 17 -8.09 14.11 1.33
N ILE A 18 -7.53 13.62 2.42
CA ILE A 18 -7.94 13.95 3.79
C ILE A 18 -6.73 14.54 4.53
N PRO A 19 -6.87 15.58 5.36
CA PRO A 19 -5.77 16.11 6.16
C PRO A 19 -5.14 15.07 7.08
N THR A 20 -3.82 15.11 7.27
CA THR A 20 -3.07 14.21 8.17
C THR A 20 -3.64 14.15 9.58
N ALA A 21 -4.09 15.30 10.12
CA ALA A 21 -4.72 15.37 11.44
C ALA A 21 -6.01 14.54 11.56
N LYS A 22 -6.79 14.44 10.47
CA LYS A 22 -8.00 13.60 10.44
C LYS A 22 -7.65 12.13 10.25
N LEU A 23 -6.55 11.82 9.56
CA LEU A 23 -6.05 10.44 9.45
C LEU A 23 -5.61 9.89 10.79
N THR A 24 -4.85 10.66 11.58
CA THR A 24 -4.38 10.24 12.92
C THR A 24 -5.50 10.13 13.95
N GLN A 25 -6.63 10.82 13.74
CA GLN A 25 -7.81 10.69 14.59
C GLN A 25 -8.64 9.45 14.26
N LYS A 26 -8.59 8.99 13.02
CA LYS A 26 -9.45 7.91 12.52
C LYS A 26 -8.73 6.55 12.45
N TYR A 27 -7.41 6.56 12.28
CA TYR A 27 -6.60 5.37 12.08
C TYR A 27 -5.34 5.41 12.93
N THR A 28 -4.93 4.25 13.42
CA THR A 28 -3.61 4.09 14.06
C THR A 28 -2.50 4.09 13.00
N MET A 29 -1.27 4.34 13.43
CA MET A 29 -0.15 4.38 12.49
C MET A 29 0.09 3.02 11.81
N THR A 30 -0.12 1.92 12.54
CA THR A 30 -0.08 0.55 12.00
C THR A 30 -1.14 0.34 10.91
N GLN A 31 -2.38 0.79 11.11
CA GLN A 31 -3.44 0.66 10.10
C GLN A 31 -3.12 1.45 8.82
N LEU A 32 -2.46 2.61 8.97
CA LEU A 32 -2.00 3.40 7.83
C LEU A 32 -0.84 2.72 7.11
N GLU A 33 0.03 2.03 7.84
CA GLU A 33 1.15 1.27 7.28
C GLU A 33 0.67 0.03 6.52
N ASP A 34 -0.28 -0.72 7.09
CA ASP A 34 -0.94 -1.85 6.42
C ASP A 34 -1.64 -1.42 5.12
N ALA A 35 -2.42 -0.33 5.19
CA ALA A 35 -3.09 0.21 4.01
C ALA A 35 -2.09 0.71 2.95
N TYR A 36 -0.99 1.32 3.36
CA TYR A 36 0.09 1.71 2.45
C TYR A 36 0.72 0.48 1.77
N ASN A 37 1.00 -0.56 2.53
CA ASN A 37 1.57 -1.80 2.01
C ASN A 37 0.61 -2.46 1.00
N GLU A 38 -0.69 -2.47 1.28
CA GLU A 38 -1.70 -3.00 0.36
C GLU A 38 -1.76 -2.19 -0.95
N ILE A 39 -1.78 -0.85 -0.86
CA ILE A 39 -1.77 0.04 -2.04
C ILE A 39 -0.49 -0.16 -2.85
N HIS A 40 0.67 -0.16 -2.18
CA HIS A 40 1.97 -0.33 -2.82
C HIS A 40 2.09 -1.70 -3.48
N TYR A 41 1.60 -2.74 -2.81
CA TYR A 41 1.61 -4.10 -3.31
C TYR A 41 0.70 -4.25 -4.53
N LYS A 42 -0.54 -3.76 -4.49
CA LYS A 42 -1.46 -3.72 -5.64
C LYS A 42 -0.87 -2.93 -6.81
N THR A 43 -0.31 -1.75 -6.57
CA THR A 43 0.28 -0.92 -7.63
C THR A 43 1.51 -1.58 -8.26
N ARG A 44 2.34 -2.26 -7.46
CA ARG A 44 3.49 -3.02 -7.96
C ARG A 44 2.99 -4.23 -8.78
N TYR A 45 1.99 -4.93 -8.27
CA TYR A 45 1.38 -6.08 -8.94
C TYR A 45 0.76 -5.69 -10.28
N GLU A 46 -0.03 -4.63 -10.34
CA GLU A 46 -0.58 -4.07 -11.58
C GLU A 46 0.53 -3.66 -12.56
N LYS A 47 1.63 -3.08 -12.08
CA LYS A 47 2.81 -2.79 -12.93
C LYS A 47 3.55 -4.02 -13.43
N HIS A 48 3.49 -5.14 -12.70
CA HIS A 48 4.01 -6.42 -13.18
C HIS A 48 3.08 -7.01 -14.24
N LEU A 49 1.77 -6.97 -14.03
CA LEU A 49 0.78 -7.41 -15.03
C LEU A 49 0.83 -6.58 -16.33
N ASP A 50 0.94 -5.26 -16.24
CA ASP A 50 1.04 -4.39 -17.42
C ASP A 50 2.36 -4.54 -18.18
N LYS A 51 3.40 -5.10 -17.55
CA LYS A 51 4.70 -5.39 -18.19
C LYS A 51 4.81 -6.81 -18.72
N ASP A 52 4.02 -7.73 -18.19
CA ASP A 52 4.00 -9.14 -18.55
C ASP A 52 2.59 -9.52 -19.01
N GLU A 53 2.23 -9.16 -20.25
CA GLU A 53 1.13 -9.77 -21.02
C GLU A 53 1.31 -11.30 -21.23
N THR A 54 2.28 -11.94 -20.57
CA THR A 54 2.71 -13.33 -20.82
C THR A 54 2.90 -14.19 -19.58
N LEU A 55 2.39 -13.83 -18.39
CA LEU A 55 2.47 -14.73 -17.24
C LEU A 55 1.10 -15.30 -16.81
N PRO A 56 0.95 -16.64 -16.79
CA PRO A 56 -0.31 -17.28 -16.42
C PRO A 56 -0.63 -17.02 -14.95
N ASN A 57 -1.90 -16.66 -14.69
CA ASN A 57 -2.49 -16.30 -13.40
C ASN A 57 -2.16 -17.23 -12.21
N GLU A 58 -1.66 -18.45 -12.44
CA GLU A 58 -1.25 -19.38 -11.38
C GLU A 58 -0.03 -18.91 -10.57
N TYR A 59 0.86 -18.09 -11.14
CA TYR A 59 2.11 -17.71 -10.46
C TYR A 59 1.94 -16.67 -9.35
N VAL A 60 0.84 -15.92 -9.38
CA VAL A 60 0.64 -14.78 -8.48
C VAL A 60 0.18 -15.22 -7.09
N MET A 61 -0.58 -16.33 -7.02
CA MET A 61 -1.13 -16.79 -5.73
C MET A 61 -0.08 -17.46 -4.83
N LYS A 62 1.10 -17.83 -5.33
CA LYS A 62 2.11 -18.55 -4.53
C LYS A 62 3.06 -17.66 -3.74
N GLU A 63 3.41 -16.46 -4.21
CA GLU A 63 4.34 -15.59 -3.47
C GLU A 63 3.69 -14.82 -2.31
N PHE A 64 2.36 -14.84 -2.21
CA PHE A 64 1.60 -14.04 -1.23
C PHE A 64 0.65 -14.84 -0.35
N SER A 65 0.70 -16.18 -0.42
CA SER A 65 0.05 -17.05 0.56
C SER A 65 1.01 -17.27 1.72
N PRO A 66 0.75 -16.74 2.93
CA PRO A 66 1.48 -17.16 4.11
C PRO A 66 1.05 -18.59 4.42
N LEU A 67 2.02 -19.51 4.43
CA LEU A 67 1.88 -20.76 5.18
C LEU A 67 2.11 -20.48 6.67
#